data_AF-A0A9Q9IYA0-F1
#
_entry.id   AF-A0A9Q9IYA0-F1
#
_cell.length_a   1.000
_cell.length_b   1.000
_cell.length_c   1.000
_cell.angle_alpha   90.00
_cell.angle_beta   90.00
_cell.angle_gamma   90.00
#
_symmetry.space_group_name_H-M   'P 1'
#
loop_
_entity.id
_entity.type
_entity.pdbx_description
1 polymer ?
#
loop_
_entity_poly.entity_id
_entity_poly.type
_entity_poly.pdbx_seq_one_letter_code
_entity_poly.pdbx_strand_id
1 'polypeptide(L)' 'MRGADFAELKAFVAVVERQSFARAAEHLGLSPSALSQTIRQLEGRIGARL' A
#
# COMPACT_ATOMS: atom_id res chain seq x y z
N MET A 1 5.13 -8.09 14.85
CA MET A 1 4.78 -7.25 13.68
C MET A 1 4.76 -5.81 14.14
N ARG A 2 5.45 -4.91 13.43
CA ARG A 2 5.50 -3.47 13.73
C ARG A 2 4.28 -2.78 13.11
N GLY A 3 3.92 -1.59 13.60
CA GLY A 3 2.78 -0.83 13.05
C GLY A 3 2.92 -0.50 11.55
N ALA A 4 4.16 -0.33 11.07
CA ALA A 4 4.47 -0.13 9.66
C ALA A 4 4.10 -1.35 8.79
N ASP A 5 4.38 -2.57 9.26
CA ASP A 5 4.05 -3.82 8.53
C ASP A 5 2.53 -3.93 8.30
N PHE A 6 1.74 -3.48 9.27
CA PHE A 6 0.29 -3.50 9.18
C PHE A 6 -0.25 -2.44 8.21
N ALA A 7 0.36 -1.26 8.18
CA ALA A 7 0.03 -0.21 7.22
C ALA A 7 0.34 -0.63 5.78
N GLU A 8 1.47 -1.31 5.55
CA GLU A 8 1.86 -1.90 4.27
C GLU A 8 0.84 -2.92 3.75
N LEU A 9 0.43 -3.87 4.60
CA LEU A 9 -0.57 -4.87 4.22
C LEU A 9 -1.93 -4.25 3.96
N LYS A 10 -2.35 -3.28 4.78
CA LYS A 10 -3.62 -2.55 4.59
C LYS A 10 -3.63 -1.76 3.28
N ALA A 11 -2.51 -1.11 2.96
CA ALA A 11 -2.31 -0.44 1.68
C ALA A 11 -2.45 -1.41 0.50
N PHE A 12 -1.82 -2.57 0.58
CA PHE A 12 -1.89 -3.59 -0.46
C PHE A 12 -3.31 -4.11 -0.69
N VAL A 13 -4.01 -4.51 0.39
CA VAL A 13 -5.40 -4.96 0.30
C VAL A 13 -6.30 -3.89 -0.32
N ALA A 14 -6.15 -2.62 0.09
CA ALA A 14 -6.94 -1.54 -0.47
C ALA A 14 -6.73 -1.37 -1.98
N VAL A 15 -5.49 -1.50 -2.47
CA VAL A 15 -5.16 -1.44 -3.90
C VAL A 15 -5.79 -2.60 -4.66
N VAL A 16 -5.70 -3.83 -4.14
CA VAL A 16 -6.27 -5.02 -4.77
C VAL A 16 -7.80 -4.92 -4.86
N GLU A 17 -8.47 -4.54 -3.78
CA GLU A 17 -9.93 -4.40 -3.74
C GLU A 17 -10.46 -3.32 -4.69
N ARG A 18 -9.72 -2.22 -4.84
CA ARG A 18 -10.16 -1.07 -5.66
C ARG A 18 -9.62 -1.07 -7.08
N GLN A 19 -8.69 -1.99 -7.37
CA GLN A 19 -7.97 -2.11 -8.65
C GLN A 19 -7.39 -0.77 -9.14
N SER A 20 -7.08 0.14 -8.22
CA SER A 20 -6.68 1.52 -8.52
C SER A 20 -5.96 2.14 -7.33
N PHE A 21 -4.72 2.58 -7.56
CA PHE A 21 -3.92 3.31 -6.56
C PHE A 21 -4.57 4.63 -6.15
N ALA A 22 -5.18 5.36 -7.09
CA ALA A 22 -5.82 6.63 -6.78
C ALA A 22 -7.02 6.44 -5.83
N ARG A 23 -7.92 5.50 -6.16
CA ARG A 23 -9.10 5.18 -5.33
C ARG A 23 -8.72 4.56 -3.99
N ALA A 24 -7.67 3.73 -3.96
CA ALA A 24 -7.15 3.18 -2.71
C ALA A 24 -6.54 4.25 -1.80
N ALA A 25 -5.81 5.21 -2.37
CA ALA A 25 -5.24 6.31 -1.62
C ALA A 25 -6.32 7.21 -1.03
N GLU A 26 -7.33 7.56 -1.84
CA GLU A 26 -8.51 8.30 -1.39
C GLU A 26 -9.23 7.58 -0.24
N HIS A 27 -9.46 6.26 -0.38
CA HIS A 27 -10.10 5.47 0.66
C HIS A 27 -9.30 5.43 1.98
N LEU A 28 -7.97 5.46 1.90
CA LEU A 28 -7.09 5.44 3.07
C LEU A 28 -6.78 6.84 3.61
N GLY A 29 -7.30 7.91 2.99
CA GLY A 29 -6.97 9.29 3.36
C GLY A 29 -5.51 9.66 3.10
N LEU A 30 -4.89 9.02 2.12
CA LEU A 30 -3.49 9.21 1.72
C LEU A 30 -3.39 9.87 0.36
N SER A 31 -2.23 10.45 0.06
CA SER A 31 -1.90 10.80 -1.31
C SER A 31 -1.55 9.55 -2.12
N PRO A 32 -1.79 9.53 -3.45
CA PRO A 32 -1.36 8.42 -4.30
C PRO A 32 0.15 8.16 -4.25
N SER A 33 0.97 9.21 -4.08
CA SER A 33 2.41 9.07 -3.94
C SER A 33 2.82 8.40 -2.63
N ALA A 34 2.17 8.74 -1.51
CA ALA A 34 2.39 8.10 -0.23
C ALA A 34 2.03 6.61 -0.29
N LEU A 35 0.87 6.29 -0.87
CA LEU A 35 0.45 4.90 -1.04
C LEU A 35 1.44 4.10 -1.90
N SER A 36 1.89 4.66 -3.03
CA SER A 36 2.89 4.02 -3.89
C SER A 36 4.24 3.83 -3.19
N GLN A 37 4.62 4.71 -2.25
CA GLN A 37 5.83 4.52 -1.45
C GLN A 37 5.66 3.37 -0.45
N THR A 38 4.50 3.29 0.21
CA THR A 38 4.17 2.20 1.13
C THR A 38 4.17 0.83 0.44
N ILE A 39 3.61 0.74 -0.77
CA ILE A 39 3.66 -0.51 -1.55
C ILE A 39 5.09 -0.86 -1.95
N ARG A 40 5.92 0.12 -2.36
CA ARG A 40 7.34 -0.13 -2.66
C ARG A 40 8.14 -0.63 -1.46
N GLN A 41 7.82 -0.16 -0.25
CA GLN A 41 8.43 -0.67 0.99
C GLN A 41 8.04 -2.13 1.23
N LEU A 42 6.75 -2.46 1.05
CA LEU A 42 6.27 -3.83 1.14
C LEU A 42 7.00 -4.75 0.14
N GLU A 43 7.06 -4.36 -1.14
CA GLU A 43 7.76 -5.08 -2.20
C GLU A 43 9.24 -5.33 -1.85
N GLY A 44 9.94 -4.27 -1.41
CA GLY A 44 11.34 -4.37 -1.00
C GLY A 44 11.56 -5.29 0.20
N ARG A 45 10.61 -5.32 1.15
CA ARG A 45 10.68 -6.18 2.33
C ARG A 45 10.43 -7.64 2.00
N ILE A 46 9.53 -7.94 1.07
CA ILE A 46 9.20 -9.33 0.68
C ILE A 46 10.08 -9.85 -0.46
N GLY A 47 10.85 -8.97 -1.12
CA GLY A 47 11.72 -9.34 -2.23
C GLY A 47 10.96 -9.68 -3.52
N ALA A 48 9.74 -9.17 -3.69
CA ALA A 48 8.88 -9.44 -4.84
C ALA A 48 8.21 -8.15 -5.33
N ARG A 49 7.85 -8.13 -6.61
CA ARG A 49 7.09 -7.05 -7.25
C ARG A 49 5.61 -7.46 -7.32
N LEU A 50 4.73 -6.58 -6.87
CA LEU A 50 3.29 -6.83 -6.72
C LEU A 50 2.46 -6.18 -7.83
#